data_AF-J5GXK0-F1
#
_entry.id   AF-J5GXK0-F1
#
_cell.length_a   1.000
_cell.length_b   1.000
_cell.length_c   1.000
_cell.angle_alpha   90.00
_cell.angle_beta   90.00
_cell.angle_gamma   90.00
#
_symmetry.space_group_name_H-M   'P 1'
#
loop_
_entity.id
_entity.type
_entity.pdbx_description
1 polymer ?
#
loop_
_entity_poly.entity_id
_entity_poly.type
_entity_poly.pdbx_seq_one_letter_code
_entity_poly.pdbx_strand_id
1 'polypeptide(L)'
;MKKFQPVLDIFYIILIYAWLCFNIIDFIKENPDIADKTVYTGMIDEFFDYKLGVLEYRRVYFEDERLDTDNYQGNAVVNYTERDVKFTRIIEHKHFEYGNQNFTIISKEYPSEWQKGEEPYYPINNEKNNALYE
;
A
#
# COMPACT_ATOMS: atom_id res chain seq x y z
N MET A 1 -38.28 -23.02 5.70
CA MET A 1 -37.56 -21.81 6.15
C MET A 1 -36.07 -22.08 6.05
N LYS A 2 -35.38 -21.41 5.12
CA LYS A 2 -33.94 -21.58 4.89
C LYS A 2 -33.18 -21.00 6.10
N LYS A 3 -32.26 -21.79 6.66
CA LYS A 3 -31.28 -21.31 7.64
C LYS A 3 -30.37 -20.31 6.93
N PHE A 4 -30.41 -19.06 7.35
CA PHE A 4 -29.49 -18.02 6.91
C PHE A 4 -28.08 -18.37 7.40
N GLN A 5 -27.10 -18.32 6.51
CA GLN A 5 -25.69 -18.67 6.73
C GLN A 5 -24.94 -17.38 7.13
N PRO A 6 -24.64 -17.11 8.42
CA PRO A 6 -24.15 -15.80 8.86
C PRO A 6 -22.68 -15.53 8.49
N VAL A 7 -21.94 -16.57 8.11
CA VAL A 7 -20.47 -16.50 7.99
C VAL A 7 -20.03 -15.87 6.66
N LEU A 8 -20.85 -15.95 5.60
CA LEU A 8 -20.52 -15.32 4.32
C LEU A 8 -20.76 -13.80 4.31
N ASP A 9 -21.69 -13.30 5.13
CA ASP A 9 -22.05 -11.87 5.13
C ASP A 9 -20.99 -11.00 5.82
N ILE A 10 -20.34 -11.49 6.89
CA ILE A 10 -19.27 -10.73 7.60
C ILE A 10 -18.02 -10.56 6.73
N PHE A 11 -17.63 -11.61 6.01
CA PHE A 11 -16.48 -11.54 5.09
C PHE A 11 -16.74 -10.59 3.92
N TYR A 12 -17.97 -10.57 3.39
CA TYR A 12 -18.34 -9.65 2.31
C TYR A 12 -18.40 -8.19 2.76
N ILE A 13 -18.84 -7.93 3.99
CA ILE A 13 -18.85 -6.59 4.58
C ILE A 13 -17.42 -6.03 4.64
N ILE A 14 -16.46 -6.76 5.22
CA ILE A 14 -15.08 -6.27 5.37
C ILE A 14 -14.40 -6.01 4.00
N LEU A 15 -14.64 -6.88 3.00
CA LEU A 15 -14.06 -6.73 1.66
C LEU A 15 -14.65 -5.56 0.86
N ILE A 16 -15.93 -5.23 1.03
CA ILE A 16 -16.55 -4.08 0.34
C ILE A 16 -16.02 -2.74 0.90
N TYR A 17 -15.73 -2.67 2.20
CA TYR A 17 -15.22 -1.43 2.82
C TYR A 17 -13.75 -1.14 2.53
N ALA A 18 -12.96 -2.12 2.05
CA ALA A 18 -11.58 -1.89 1.62
C ALA A 18 -11.45 -1.00 0.37
N TRP A 19 -12.57 -0.70 -0.32
CA TRP A 19 -12.60 0.12 -1.53
C TRP A 19 -13.00 1.59 -1.30
N LEU A 20 -13.46 1.92 -0.09
CA LEU A 20 -13.74 3.29 0.34
C LEU A 20 -12.69 3.66 1.39
N CYS A 21 -12.17 4.89 1.35
CA CYS A 21 -11.25 5.46 2.34
C CYS A 21 -11.88 5.50 3.74
N PHE A 22 -12.04 4.34 4.35
CA PHE A 22 -12.77 4.13 5.57
C PHE A 22 -11.77 3.97 6.71
N ASN A 23 -11.81 4.87 7.68
CA ASN A 23 -10.98 4.76 8.86
C ASN A 23 -11.51 3.62 9.73
N ILE A 24 -10.88 2.44 9.61
CA ILE A 24 -11.27 1.23 10.34
C ILE A 24 -11.19 1.43 11.87
N ILE A 25 -10.32 2.31 12.35
CA ILE A 25 -10.17 2.60 13.79
C ILE A 25 -11.44 3.31 14.28
N ASP A 26 -11.94 4.29 13.54
CA ASP A 26 -13.16 5.02 13.90
C ASP A 26 -14.39 4.11 13.85
N PHE A 27 -14.45 3.22 12.86
CA PHE A 27 -15.54 2.25 12.77
C PHE A 27 -15.60 1.27 13.94
N ILE A 28 -14.45 0.74 14.38
CA ILE A 28 -14.39 -0.15 15.54
C ILE A 28 -14.82 0.59 16.81
N LYS A 29 -14.43 1.87 16.95
CA LYS A 29 -14.86 2.71 18.09
C LYS A 29 -16.37 2.92 18.11
N GLU A 30 -16.98 3.12 16.94
CA GLU A 30 -18.44 3.30 16.82
C GLU A 30 -19.22 1.99 16.96
N ASN A 31 -18.59 0.83 16.69
CA ASN A 31 -19.24 -0.48 16.65
C ASN A 31 -18.45 -1.54 17.46
N PRO A 32 -18.32 -1.38 18.79
CA PRO A 32 -17.46 -2.24 19.61
C PRO A 32 -17.89 -3.72 19.65
N ASP A 33 -19.18 -4.01 19.44
CA ASP A 33 -19.77 -5.35 19.52
C ASP A 33 -20.03 -6.00 18.16
N ILE A 34 -19.44 -5.47 17.08
CA ILE A 34 -19.71 -5.94 15.71
C ILE A 34 -19.21 -7.37 15.45
N ALA A 35 -18.20 -7.82 16.19
CA ALA A 35 -17.62 -9.15 16.08
C ALA A 35 -17.01 -9.60 17.41
N ASP A 36 -17.03 -10.90 17.67
CA ASP A 36 -16.37 -11.50 18.85
C ASP A 36 -14.85 -11.30 18.83
N LYS A 37 -14.26 -11.14 17.64
CA LYS A 37 -12.82 -10.93 17.42
C LYS A 37 -12.57 -10.02 16.22
N THR A 38 -11.51 -9.22 16.31
CA THR A 38 -11.07 -8.32 15.25
C THR A 38 -9.64 -8.65 14.83
N VAL A 39 -9.41 -8.73 13.52
CA VAL A 39 -8.07 -8.81 12.92
C VAL A 39 -7.77 -7.46 12.33
N TYR A 40 -6.78 -6.75 12.89
CA TYR A 40 -6.33 -5.46 12.40
C TYR A 40 -4.97 -5.63 11.71
N THR A 41 -4.88 -5.18 10.46
CA THR A 41 -3.67 -5.29 9.63
C THR A 41 -3.10 -3.92 9.24
N GLY A 42 -3.62 -2.84 9.86
CA GLY A 42 -3.10 -1.49 9.65
C GLY A 42 -1.87 -1.21 10.51
N MET A 43 -1.51 0.07 10.59
CA MET A 43 -0.37 0.55 11.35
C MET A 43 -0.60 0.41 12.86
N ILE A 44 0.25 -0.35 13.55
CA ILE A 44 0.07 -0.64 14.98
C ILE A 44 0.22 0.62 15.87
N ASP A 45 1.13 1.50 15.51
CA ASP A 45 1.32 2.80 16.18
C ASP A 45 0.09 3.70 15.98
N GLU A 46 -0.50 3.74 14.79
CA GLU A 46 -1.76 4.45 14.52
C GLU A 46 -2.93 3.87 15.35
N PHE A 47 -3.03 2.54 15.45
CA PHE A 47 -4.06 1.88 16.27
C PHE A 47 -4.05 2.36 17.72
N PHE A 48 -2.86 2.61 18.27
CA PHE A 48 -2.69 3.15 19.62
C PHE A 48 -2.60 4.68 19.67
N ASP A 49 -3.02 5.38 18.62
CA ASP A 49 -2.98 6.85 18.51
C ASP A 49 -1.58 7.44 18.77
N TYR A 50 -0.55 6.72 18.31
CA TYR A 50 0.86 7.12 18.38
C TYR A 50 1.35 7.44 19.81
N LYS A 51 0.71 6.88 20.84
CA LYS A 51 1.00 7.19 22.26
C LYS A 51 2.45 6.99 22.68
N LEU A 52 3.17 6.09 22.01
CA LEU A 52 4.58 5.78 22.29
C LEU A 52 5.54 6.47 21.30
N GLY A 53 5.02 7.12 20.26
CA GLY A 53 5.78 7.63 19.13
C GLY A 53 5.22 7.13 17.81
N VAL A 54 5.91 7.48 16.73
CA VAL A 54 5.56 7.12 15.35
C VAL A 54 6.64 6.18 14.81
N LEU A 55 6.22 5.03 14.28
CA LEU A 55 7.11 4.10 13.61
C LEU A 55 7.55 4.69 12.27
N GLU A 56 8.83 4.55 11.97
CA GLU A 56 9.42 5.11 10.75
C GLU A 56 9.21 4.16 9.57
N TYR A 57 8.75 4.73 8.45
CA TYR A 57 8.59 4.03 7.17
C TYR A 57 9.32 4.76 6.05
N ARG A 58 9.63 4.03 4.99
CA ARG A 58 9.92 4.60 3.67
C ARG A 58 8.62 4.66 2.90
N ARG A 59 8.40 5.78 2.24
CA ARG A 59 7.34 5.95 1.25
C ARG A 59 7.91 5.74 -0.15
N VAL A 60 7.06 5.21 -1.01
CA VAL A 60 7.27 5.19 -2.46
C VAL A 60 6.10 5.89 -3.11
N TYR A 61 6.35 6.63 -4.19
CA TYR A 61 5.29 7.12 -5.05
C TYR A 61 5.63 6.87 -6.51
N PHE A 62 4.60 6.81 -7.34
CA PHE A 62 4.70 6.51 -8.75
C PHE A 62 4.23 7.69 -9.57
N GLU A 63 5.01 8.06 -10.59
CA GLU A 63 4.57 8.95 -11.64
C GLU A 63 4.36 8.14 -12.92
N ASP A 64 3.11 8.10 -13.36
CA ASP A 64 2.72 7.36 -14.55
C ASP A 64 2.80 8.24 -15.80
N GLU A 65 3.35 7.68 -16.87
CA GLU A 65 3.49 8.35 -18.15
C GLU A 65 3.05 7.41 -19.27
N ARG A 66 2.15 7.90 -20.14
CA ARG A 66 1.79 7.20 -21.37
C ARG A 66 2.66 7.72 -22.51
N LEU A 67 3.33 6.80 -23.20
CA LEU A 67 4.20 7.11 -24.33
C LEU A 67 3.66 6.51 -25.62
N ASP A 68 3.70 7.29 -26.71
CA ASP A 68 3.36 6.84 -28.07
C ASP A 68 4.53 6.08 -28.72
N THR A 69 4.99 5.05 -28.02
CA THR A 69 5.97 4.07 -28.50
C THR A 69 5.52 2.68 -28.08
N ASP A 70 5.80 1.70 -28.91
CA ASP A 70 5.48 0.30 -28.62
C ASP A 70 6.40 -0.30 -27.55
N ASN A 71 7.60 0.24 -27.35
CA ASN A 71 8.58 -0.31 -26.42
C ASN A 71 9.53 0.78 -25.90
N TYR A 72 9.46 1.07 -24.60
CA TYR A 72 10.32 2.09 -23.98
C TYR A 72 11.67 1.54 -23.53
N GLN A 73 11.68 0.42 -22.80
CA GLN A 73 12.89 -0.15 -22.19
C GLN A 73 13.08 -1.65 -22.44
N GLY A 74 12.08 -2.34 -22.99
CA GLY A 74 12.17 -3.73 -23.42
C GLY A 74 12.14 -4.75 -22.29
N ASN A 75 11.82 -4.33 -21.08
CA ASN A 75 11.72 -5.17 -19.90
C ASN A 75 10.72 -4.60 -18.89
N ALA A 76 10.08 -5.45 -18.09
CA ALA A 76 9.03 -5.02 -17.16
C ALA A 76 9.57 -4.07 -16.08
N VAL A 77 10.79 -4.30 -15.60
CA VAL A 77 11.41 -3.47 -14.56
C VAL A 77 12.88 -3.24 -14.89
N VAL A 78 13.31 -1.99 -14.89
CA VAL A 78 14.72 -1.60 -14.99
C VAL A 78 15.07 -0.72 -13.79
N ASN A 79 16.10 -1.12 -13.04
CA ASN A 79 16.58 -0.37 -11.88
C ASN A 79 17.65 0.64 -12.31
N TYR A 80 17.58 1.83 -11.74
CA TYR A 80 18.57 2.89 -11.91
C TYR A 80 19.29 3.08 -10.59
N THR A 81 20.61 2.87 -10.59
CA THR A 81 21.43 2.78 -9.36
C THR A 81 22.40 3.94 -9.19
N GLU A 82 22.37 4.85 -10.16
CA GLU A 82 23.15 6.07 -10.20
C GLU A 82 22.60 7.08 -9.19
N ARG A 83 23.50 7.69 -8.41
CA ARG A 83 23.14 8.66 -7.35
C ARG A 83 22.37 9.87 -7.87
N ASP A 84 22.67 10.33 -9.09
CA ASP A 84 22.10 11.54 -9.65
C ASP A 84 20.71 11.31 -10.28
N VAL A 85 20.26 10.06 -10.37
CA VAL A 85 18.92 9.70 -10.84
C VAL A 85 17.95 9.77 -9.66
N LYS A 86 16.83 10.49 -9.86
CA LYS A 86 15.87 10.79 -8.78
C LYS A 86 14.93 9.61 -8.45
N PHE A 87 14.73 8.70 -9.39
CA PHE A 87 13.88 7.52 -9.25
C PHE A 87 14.72 6.26 -9.12
N THR A 88 14.18 5.22 -8.49
CA THR A 88 14.87 3.94 -8.25
C THR A 88 14.69 2.96 -9.38
N ARG A 89 13.55 3.00 -10.07
CA ARG A 89 13.26 2.11 -11.21
C ARG A 89 12.19 2.70 -12.12
N ILE A 90 12.16 2.18 -13.34
CA ILE A 90 11.05 2.36 -14.27
C ILE A 90 10.37 1.01 -14.48
N ILE A 91 9.04 1.02 -14.35
CA ILE A 91 8.18 -0.14 -14.58
C ILE A 91 7.47 0.07 -15.91
N GLU A 92 7.69 -0.81 -16.88
CA GLU A 92 6.97 -0.81 -18.15
C GLU A 92 5.92 -1.94 -18.13
N HIS A 93 4.67 -1.57 -17.80
CA HIS A 93 3.62 -2.51 -17.37
C HIS A 93 3.30 -3.58 -18.40
N LYS A 94 3.35 -3.24 -19.69
CA LYS A 94 2.97 -4.16 -20.77
C LYS A 94 3.80 -5.45 -20.79
N HIS A 95 5.03 -5.41 -20.26
CA HIS A 95 5.91 -6.57 -20.25
C HIS A 95 5.56 -7.61 -19.18
N PHE A 96 4.72 -7.28 -18.19
CA PHE A 96 4.23 -8.29 -17.23
C PHE A 96 3.24 -9.27 -17.86
N GLU A 97 2.44 -8.83 -18.83
CA GLU A 97 1.38 -9.62 -19.47
C GLU A 97 1.56 -9.76 -20.99
N TYR A 98 2.79 -9.59 -21.50
CA TYR A 98 3.12 -9.73 -22.93
C TYR A 98 2.23 -8.87 -23.86
N GLY A 99 1.93 -7.63 -23.44
CA GLY A 99 1.06 -6.72 -24.17
C GLY A 99 1.62 -6.28 -25.53
N ASN A 100 0.77 -6.21 -26.55
CA ASN A 100 1.12 -5.87 -27.95
C ASN A 100 0.55 -4.52 -28.41
N GLN A 101 0.20 -3.63 -27.48
CA GLN A 101 -0.34 -2.30 -27.80
C GLN A 101 0.72 -1.44 -28.51
N ASN A 102 0.29 -0.53 -29.40
CA ASN A 102 1.19 0.41 -30.10
C ASN A 102 1.61 1.61 -29.23
N PHE A 103 1.31 1.55 -27.94
CA PHE A 103 1.71 2.51 -26.93
C PHE A 103 2.20 1.74 -25.70
N THR A 104 2.79 2.46 -24.76
CA THR A 104 3.23 1.90 -23.49
C THR A 104 2.88 2.84 -22.34
N ILE A 105 2.72 2.27 -21.15
CA ILE A 105 2.55 3.01 -19.89
C ILE A 105 3.75 2.63 -19.03
N ILE A 106 4.47 3.65 -18.59
CA ILE A 106 5.57 3.48 -17.65
C ILE A 106 5.21 4.12 -16.31
N SER A 107 5.73 3.57 -15.21
CA SER A 107 5.71 4.20 -13.90
C SER A 107 7.14 4.43 -13.42
N LYS A 108 7.48 5.67 -13.07
CA LYS A 108 8.75 5.99 -12.39
C LYS A 108 8.54 5.91 -10.89
N GLU A 109 9.35 5.10 -10.21
CA GLU A 109 9.28 4.89 -8.76
C GLU A 109 10.20 5.86 -8.02
N TYR A 110 9.65 6.67 -7.13
CA TYR A 110 10.40 7.65 -6.35
C TYR A 110 10.36 7.32 -4.86
N PRO A 111 11.52 7.18 -4.20
CA PRO A 111 11.58 7.04 -2.75
C PRO A 111 11.36 8.40 -2.09
N SER A 112 10.69 8.41 -0.94
CA SER A 112 10.58 9.57 -0.06
C SER A 112 10.57 9.13 1.40
N GLU A 113 10.93 10.04 2.30
CA GLU A 113 10.63 9.85 3.72
C GLU A 113 9.13 9.86 3.91
N TRP A 114 8.62 8.89 4.66
CA TRP A 114 7.19 8.84 4.97
C TRP A 114 6.83 9.92 5.98
N GLN A 115 5.65 10.51 5.80
CA GLN A 115 5.02 11.43 6.73
C GLN A 115 3.65 10.91 7.17
N LYS A 116 3.21 11.34 8.36
CA LYS A 116 1.89 10.96 8.88
C LYS A 116 0.79 11.33 7.89
N GLY A 117 -0.06 10.36 7.57
CA GLY A 117 -1.13 10.49 6.59
C GLY A 117 -0.75 10.02 5.18
N GLU A 118 0.51 9.69 4.94
CA GLU A 118 0.94 9.03 3.71
C GLU A 118 0.85 7.50 3.82
N GLU A 119 0.89 6.81 2.68
CA GLU A 119 0.87 5.35 2.65
C GLU A 119 2.25 4.78 3.05
N PRO A 120 2.33 3.94 4.10
CA PRO A 120 3.58 3.30 4.50
C PRO A 120 3.92 2.14 3.56
N TYR A 121 5.11 2.12 2.98
CA TYR A 121 5.55 1.01 2.11
C TYR A 121 6.52 0.06 2.80
N TYR A 122 7.63 0.57 3.34
CA TYR A 122 8.66 -0.27 3.96
C TYR A 122 9.01 0.20 5.37
N PRO A 123 8.91 -0.64 6.41
CA PRO A 123 9.37 -0.26 7.73
C PRO A 123 10.89 -0.01 7.74
N ILE A 124 11.32 1.01 8.46
CA ILE A 124 12.75 1.27 8.67
C ILE A 124 13.25 0.42 9.84
N ASN A 125 14.03 -0.61 9.53
CA ASN A 125 14.57 -1.52 10.54
C ASN A 125 15.87 -0.96 11.14
N ASN A 126 15.73 -0.07 12.13
CA ASN A 126 16.84 0.51 12.89
C ASN A 126 16.62 0.28 14.41
N GLU A 127 17.66 0.51 15.22
CA GLU A 127 17.59 0.28 16.68
C GLU A 127 16.47 1.08 17.36
N LYS A 128 16.27 2.34 16.96
CA LYS A 128 15.23 3.22 17.49
C LYS A 128 13.82 2.68 17.20
N ASN A 129 13.56 2.28 15.95
CA ASN A 129 12.25 1.82 15.50
C ASN A 129 11.92 0.44 16.08
N ASN A 130 12.92 -0.44 16.17
CA ASN A 130 12.77 -1.74 16.81
C ASN A 130 12.47 -1.60 18.31
N ALA A 131 13.19 -0.73 19.01
CA ALA A 131 12.95 -0.47 20.44
C ALA A 131 11.58 0.18 20.71
N LEU A 132 11.01 0.90 19.73
CA LEU A 132 9.66 1.45 19.82
C LEU A 132 8.57 0.39 19.56
N TYR A 133 8.88 -0.63 18.77
CA TYR A 133 7.95 -1.70 18.40
C TYR A 133 7.80 -2.79 19.48
N GLU A 134 8.86 -3.04 20.26
CA GLU A 134 8.88 -4.01 21.38
C GLU A 134 8.06 -3.57 22.60
#